data_AF-A0A842NC04-F1
#
_entry.id   AF-A0A842NC04-F1
#
_cell.length_a   1.000
_cell.length_b   1.000
_cell.length_c   1.000
_cell.angle_alpha   90.00
_cell.angle_beta   90.00
_cell.angle_gamma   90.00
#
_symmetry.space_group_name_H-M   'P 1'
#
loop_
_entity.id
_entity.type
_entity.pdbx_description
1 polymer ?
#
loop_
_entity_poly.entity_id
_entity_poly.type
_entity_poly.pdbx_seq_one_letter_code
_entity_poly.pdbx_strand_id
1 'polypeptide(L)'
;MSKMGKVRERGFSVEMSSKEHVRSLIVSDESRGKVLFEGSLGELQELGMVEEIVLQVKGTKGTLRIDLEESEFVKMLEKKKEGE
;
A
#
# COMPACT_ATOMS: atom_id res chain seq x y z
N MET A 1 -15.36 -29.36 3.52
CA MET A 1 -14.46 -28.45 4.26
C MET A 1 -14.05 -27.34 3.31
N SER A 2 -14.71 -26.18 3.36
CA SER A 2 -14.29 -25.02 2.57
C SER A 2 -12.94 -24.53 3.11
N LYS A 3 -11.92 -24.47 2.25
CA LYS A 3 -10.71 -23.70 2.55
C LYS A 3 -11.13 -22.24 2.62
N MET A 4 -11.52 -21.77 3.81
CA MET A 4 -11.48 -20.36 4.13
C MET A 4 -10.02 -19.97 3.96
N GLY A 5 -9.68 -19.31 2.84
CA GLY A 5 -8.31 -18.88 2.57
C GLY A 5 -7.81 -18.12 3.78
N LYS A 6 -6.70 -18.58 4.37
CA LYS A 6 -6.06 -17.90 5.49
C LYS A 6 -5.84 -16.45 5.06
N VAL A 7 -6.47 -15.49 5.72
CA VAL A 7 -6.23 -14.07 5.45
C VAL A 7 -4.75 -13.85 5.70
N ARG A 8 -3.99 -13.68 4.63
CA ARG A 8 -2.55 -13.44 4.70
C ARG A 8 -2.36 -11.99 5.12
N GLU A 9 -1.78 -11.79 6.29
CA GLU A 9 -1.30 -10.48 6.72
C GLU A 9 -0.33 -9.94 5.67
N ARG A 10 -0.52 -8.67 5.27
CA ARG A 10 0.30 -8.00 4.26
C ARG A 10 1.06 -6.87 4.93
N GLY A 11 2.36 -6.83 4.72
CA GLY A 11 3.18 -5.70 5.09
C GLY A 11 2.95 -4.53 4.14
N PHE A 12 3.20 -3.34 4.66
CA PHE A 12 3.40 -2.16 3.84
C PHE A 12 4.50 -1.30 4.44
N SER A 13 5.15 -0.50 3.61
CA SER A 13 6.08 0.53 4.05
C SER A 13 5.90 1.79 3.22
N VAL A 14 6.15 2.92 3.85
CA VAL A 14 6.27 4.21 3.16
C VAL A 14 7.60 4.83 3.52
N GLU A 15 8.39 5.13 2.51
CA GLU A 15 9.65 5.86 2.65
C GLU A 15 9.47 7.27 2.09
N MET A 16 9.75 8.28 2.92
CA MET A 16 9.61 9.69 2.54
C MET A 16 10.97 10.32 2.40
N SER A 17 11.17 11.09 1.33
CA SER A 17 12.43 11.82 1.06
C SER A 17 12.76 12.90 2.10
N SER A 18 11.74 13.42 2.81
CA SER A 18 11.90 14.42 3.86
C SER A 18 10.72 14.35 4.84
N LYS A 19 10.97 14.70 6.10
CA LYS A 19 9.93 14.86 7.13
C LYS A 19 8.88 15.92 6.75
N GLU A 20 9.25 16.91 5.95
CA GLU A 20 8.35 17.99 5.51
C GLU A 20 7.25 17.50 4.57
N HIS A 21 7.43 16.31 3.97
CA HIS A 21 6.44 15.66 3.13
C HIS A 21 5.44 14.81 3.94
N VAL A 22 5.66 14.66 5.25
CA VAL A 22 4.73 14.03 6.19
C VAL A 22 3.81 15.10 6.74
N ARG A 23 2.50 14.91 6.54
CA ARG A 23 1.46 15.82 7.05
C ARG A 23 1.09 15.50 8.49
N SER A 24 0.99 14.22 8.81
CA SER A 24 0.54 13.75 10.12
C SER A 24 1.10 12.37 10.42
N LEU A 25 1.58 12.18 11.66
CA LEU A 25 1.86 10.87 12.25
C LEU A 25 1.28 10.89 13.65
N ILE A 26 0.12 10.26 13.82
CA ILE A 26 -0.58 10.17 15.10
C ILE A 26 -0.63 8.71 15.50
N VAL A 27 0.00 8.41 16.62
CA VAL A 27 -0.12 7.14 17.33
C VAL A 27 -0.79 7.47 18.66
N SER A 28 -2.07 7.12 18.79
CA SER A 28 -2.86 7.45 19.99
C SER A 28 -3.34 6.18 20.69
N ASP A 29 -3.00 6.09 21.96
CA ASP A 29 -3.48 5.03 22.86
C ASP A 29 -4.89 5.33 23.39
N GLU A 30 -5.36 6.58 23.29
CA GLU A 30 -6.63 7.03 23.88
C GLU A 30 -7.83 6.93 22.92
N SER A 31 -7.60 6.88 21.60
CA SER A 31 -8.67 6.80 20.59
C SER A 31 -8.72 5.43 19.91
N ARG A 32 -9.26 4.41 20.60
CA ARG A 32 -9.45 3.04 20.07
C ARG A 32 -8.19 2.42 19.43
N GLY A 33 -6.99 2.87 19.82
CA GLY A 33 -5.71 2.39 19.24
C GLY A 33 -5.52 2.72 17.76
N LYS A 34 -6.15 3.79 17.25
CA LYS A 34 -6.01 4.16 15.84
C LYS A 34 -4.67 4.85 15.57
N VAL A 35 -4.00 4.42 14.51
CA VAL A 35 -2.81 5.06 13.95
C VAL A 35 -3.19 5.78 12.66
N LEU A 36 -2.76 7.03 12.50
CA LEU A 36 -2.89 7.80 11.28
C LEU A 36 -1.50 8.20 10.78
N PHE A 37 -1.17 7.81 9.56
CA PHE A 37 -0.04 8.35 8.81
C PHE A 37 -0.57 9.01 7.54
N GLU A 38 -0.31 10.30 7.39
CA GLU A 38 -0.65 11.07 6.19
C GLU A 38 0.59 11.79 5.66
N GLY A 39 0.76 11.77 4.35
CA GLY A 39 1.84 12.44 3.64
C GLY A 39 1.53 12.55 2.15
N SER A 40 2.47 13.10 1.37
CA SER A 40 2.34 13.20 -0.09
C SER A 40 3.52 12.54 -0.78
N LEU A 41 3.26 11.52 -1.61
CA LEU A 41 4.28 10.93 -2.51
C LEU A 41 4.68 11.88 -3.65
N GLY A 42 3.97 13.01 -3.82
CA GLY A 42 4.17 13.93 -4.93
C GLY A 42 3.65 13.37 -6.26
N GLU A 43 4.19 13.86 -7.37
CA GLU A 43 3.88 13.33 -8.71
C GLU A 43 4.36 11.89 -8.86
N LEU A 44 3.53 11.02 -9.46
CA LEU A 44 3.86 9.62 -9.73
C LEU A 44 4.91 9.53 -10.84
N GLN A 45 5.98 8.79 -10.57
CA GLN A 45 7.06 8.54 -11.52
C GLN A 45 7.04 7.12 -12.05
N GLU A 46 6.67 6.16 -11.19
CA GLU A 46 6.73 4.74 -11.52
C GLU A 46 5.70 3.95 -10.71
N LEU A 47 5.12 2.94 -11.36
CA LEU A 47 4.26 1.93 -10.75
C LEU A 47 4.73 0.57 -11.28
N GLY A 48 5.01 -0.39 -10.40
CA GLY A 48 5.50 -1.69 -10.83
C GLY A 48 5.57 -2.73 -9.73
N MET A 49 5.80 -3.98 -10.14
CA MET A 49 6.01 -5.10 -9.24
C MET A 49 7.51 -5.29 -8.99
N VAL A 50 7.90 -5.51 -7.74
CA VAL A 50 9.24 -5.90 -7.34
C VAL A 50 9.21 -7.37 -6.97
N GLU A 51 10.05 -8.16 -7.65
CA GLU A 51 10.17 -9.62 -7.45
C GLU A 51 8.81 -10.36 -7.50
N GLU A 52 7.84 -9.84 -8.26
CA GLU A 52 6.49 -10.39 -8.42
C GLU A 52 5.65 -10.47 -7.12
N ILE A 53 6.16 -9.96 -5.99
CA ILE A 53 5.55 -10.11 -4.65
C ILE A 53 5.29 -8.79 -3.92
N VAL A 54 5.79 -7.66 -4.42
CA VAL A 54 5.59 -6.33 -3.84
C VAL A 54 5.14 -5.34 -4.91
N LEU A 55 4.00 -4.69 -4.69
CA LEU A 55 3.60 -3.53 -5.49
C LEU A 55 4.34 -2.29 -4.99
N GLN A 56 5.08 -1.63 -5.88
CA GLN A 56 5.77 -0.38 -5.62
C GLN A 56 5.08 0.78 -6.34
N VAL A 57 4.75 1.83 -5.59
CA VAL A 57 4.28 3.13 -6.09
C VAL A 57 5.34 4.17 -5.75
N LYS A 58 6.05 4.67 -6.75
CA LYS A 58 7.11 5.67 -6.58
C LYS A 58 6.63 7.03 -7.06
N GLY A 59 6.73 8.01 -6.18
CA GLY A 59 6.53 9.41 -6.51
C GLY A 59 7.77 10.25 -6.21
N THR A 60 7.74 11.51 -6.65
CA THR A 60 8.82 12.49 -6.47
C THR A 60 9.23 12.73 -5.01
N LYS A 61 8.36 12.47 -4.03
CA LYS A 61 8.60 12.74 -2.61
C LYS A 61 8.69 11.50 -1.74
N GLY A 62 8.44 10.31 -2.28
CA GLY A 62 8.51 9.07 -1.51
C GLY A 62 8.10 7.84 -2.30
N THR A 63 8.21 6.68 -1.65
CA THR A 63 7.84 5.38 -2.23
C THR A 63 6.94 4.62 -1.25
N LEU A 64 5.80 4.15 -1.74
CA LEU A 64 4.92 3.21 -1.03
C LEU A 64 5.18 1.80 -1.59
N ARG A 65 5.35 0.83 -0.69
CA ARG A 65 5.48 -0.59 -1.02
C ARG A 65 4.46 -1.39 -0.24
N ILE A 66 3.76 -2.30 -0.89
CA ILE A 66 2.75 -3.17 -0.29
C ILE A 66 3.02 -4.60 -0.75
N ASP A 67 2.98 -5.55 0.18
CA ASP A 67 3.03 -6.97 -0.16
C ASP A 67 1.79 -7.35 -0.96
N LEU A 68 1.97 -7.63 -2.25
CA LEU A 68 0.90 -7.99 -3.17
C LEU A 68 1.52 -8.85 -4.26
N GLU A 69 1.04 -10.08 -4.42
CA GLU A 69 1.53 -10.93 -5.52
C GLU A 69 0.97 -10.42 -6.85
N GLU A 70 1.79 -10.46 -7.90
CA GLU A 70 1.39 -10.01 -9.23
C GLU A 70 0.13 -10.74 -9.72
N SER A 71 0.05 -12.05 -9.48
CA SER A 71 -1.11 -12.86 -9.83
C SER A 71 -2.40 -12.43 -9.09
N GLU A 72 -2.27 -11.91 -7.87
CA GLU A 72 -3.40 -11.37 -7.10
C GLU A 72 -3.83 -10.01 -7.65
N PHE A 73 -2.84 -9.15 -7.96
CA PHE A 73 -3.08 -7.84 -8.55
C PHE A 73 -3.83 -7.96 -9.89
N VAL A 74 -3.37 -8.80 -10.81
CA VAL A 74 -4.01 -9.03 -12.12
C VAL A 74 -5.47 -9.48 -11.94
N LYS A 75 -5.72 -10.47 -11.07
CA LYS A 75 -7.09 -10.95 -10.78
C LYS A 75 -8.00 -9.85 -10.22
N MET A 76 -7.46 -8.95 -9.38
CA MET A 76 -8.23 -7.83 -8.84
C MET A 76 -8.58 -6.79 -9.90
N LEU A 77 -7.70 -6.55 -10.87
CA LEU A 77 -7.97 -5.65 -11.99
C LEU A 77 -9.03 -6.21 -12.95
N GLU A 78 -9.02 -7.52 -13.20
CA GLU A 78 -10.00 -8.19 -14.06
C GLU A 78 -11.42 -8.12 -13.47
N LYS A 79 -11.56 -8.41 -12.17
CA LYS A 79 -12.85 -8.29 -11.46
C LYS A 79 -13.46 -6.90 -11.51
N LYS A 80 -12.62 -5.85 -11.58
CA LYS A 80 -13.11 -4.47 -11.64
C LYS A 80 -13.76 -4.15 -12.99
N LYS A 81 -13.37 -4.83 -14.08
CA LYS A 81 -13.93 -4.61 -15.43
C LYS A 81 -15.28 -5.30 -15.66
N GLU A 82 -15.63 -6.29 -14.84
CA GLU A 82 -16.93 -6.99 -14.93
C GLU A 82 -18.04 -6.29 -14.14
N GLY A 83 -17.71 -5.25 -13.36
CA GLY A 83 -18.63 -4.48 -12.53
C GLY A 83 -18.81 -3.02 -12.94
N GLU A 84 -18.26 -2.61 -14.08
CA GLU A 84 -18.52 -1.33 -14.78
C GLU A 84 -19.33 -1.60 -16.05
#